data_AF-A0A9P5VK52-F1
#
_entry.id   AF-A0A9P5VK52-F1
#
_cell.length_a   1.000
_cell.length_b   1.000
_cell.length_c   1.000
_cell.angle_alpha   90.00
_cell.angle_beta   90.00
_cell.angle_gamma   90.00
#
_symmetry.space_group_name_H-M   'P 1'
#
loop_
_entity.id
_entity.type
_entity.pdbx_description
1 polymer ?
#
loop_
_entity_poly.entity_id
_entity_poly.type
_entity_poly.pdbx_seq_one_letter_code
_entity_poly.pdbx_strand_id
1 'polypeptide(L)'
;MTTRYTASKLKEGIVCTVHEGGHSLYEQGRNAEERMVALSKPFWTHILPLVKAKFPEHESLQPVTMEQFYNVWSRVDPSFIRVEADEITYGLHIILRYKIEKALIEGDITVVGVLGLWNAKMKEYLRVEVIEDHLGCLQDTH
;
A
#
# COMPACT_ATOMS: atom_id res chain seq x y z
N MET A 1 15.91 -9.28 6.05
CA MET A 1 14.81 -8.31 6.10
C MET A 1 15.39 -6.90 5.95
N THR A 2 14.85 -6.10 5.04
CA THR A 2 15.22 -4.69 4.84
C THR A 2 13.95 -3.84 4.85
N THR A 3 14.04 -2.58 5.25
CA THR A 3 12.89 -1.65 5.25
C THR A 3 13.35 -0.26 4.83
N ARG A 4 12.44 0.56 4.32
CA ARG A 4 12.69 1.97 3.98
C ARG A 4 12.01 2.86 5.01
N TYR A 5 12.77 3.76 5.62
CA TYR A 5 12.25 4.76 6.53
C TYR A 5 12.36 6.15 5.93
N THR A 6 11.27 6.91 6.02
CA THR A 6 11.23 8.33 5.67
C THR A 6 10.66 9.07 6.87
N ALA A 7 11.34 10.13 7.33
CA ALA A 7 10.97 10.86 8.54
C ALA A 7 9.52 11.39 8.52
N SER A 8 9.02 11.75 7.34
CA SER A 8 7.66 12.26 7.12
C SER A 8 6.59 11.18 6.92
N LYS A 9 6.98 9.90 6.75
CA LYS A 9 6.06 8.80 6.39
C LYS A 9 6.20 7.61 7.33
N LEU A 10 5.81 7.79 8.59
CA LEU A 10 5.86 6.75 9.62
C LEU A 10 5.15 5.45 9.21
N LYS A 11 4.00 5.56 8.54
CA LYS A 11 3.20 4.42 8.09
C LYS A 11 3.99 3.47 7.18
N GLU A 12 4.73 4.02 6.21
CA GLU A 12 5.53 3.20 5.29
C GLU A 12 6.57 2.38 6.05
N GLY A 13 7.36 3.02 6.93
CA GLY A 13 8.41 2.32 7.67
C GLY A 13 7.89 1.20 8.56
N ILE A 14 6.80 1.43 9.28
CA ILE A 14 6.21 0.40 10.16
C ILE A 14 5.59 -0.73 9.35
N VAL A 15 4.74 -0.42 8.36
CA VAL A 15 4.04 -1.44 7.57
C VAL A 15 5.04 -2.28 6.76
N CYS A 16 6.02 -1.66 6.10
CA CYS A 16 7.06 -2.40 5.37
C CYS A 16 7.85 -3.32 6.31
N THR A 17 8.21 -2.86 7.51
CA THR A 17 8.94 -3.70 8.46
C THR A 17 8.11 -4.90 8.93
N VAL A 18 6.82 -4.70 9.20
CA VAL A 18 5.91 -5.81 9.58
C VAL A 18 5.68 -6.76 8.40
N HIS A 19 5.53 -6.23 7.19
CA HIS A 19 5.34 -7.01 5.96
C HIS A 19 6.54 -7.95 5.70
N GLU A 20 7.75 -7.39 5.68
CA GLU A 20 8.98 -8.15 5.46
C GLU A 20 9.31 -9.08 6.64
N GLY A 21 8.87 -8.69 7.85
CA GLY A 21 8.91 -9.54 9.04
C GLY A 21 8.03 -10.78 8.84
N GLY A 22 6.82 -10.62 8.31
CA GLY A 22 5.92 -11.71 7.98
C GLY A 22 6.50 -12.70 6.97
N HIS A 23 7.21 -12.22 5.94
CA HIS A 23 7.96 -13.08 5.01
C HIS A 23 9.06 -13.85 5.74
N SER A 24 9.84 -13.15 6.57
CA SER A 24 10.94 -13.76 7.34
C SER A 24 10.43 -14.86 8.29
N LEU A 25 9.29 -14.64 8.94
CA LEU A 25 8.65 -15.62 9.81
C LEU A 25 8.19 -16.87 9.06
N TYR A 26 7.62 -16.68 7.87
CA TYR A 26 7.21 -17.79 7.00
C TYR A 26 8.42 -18.64 6.57
N GLU A 27 9.50 -18.01 6.14
CA GLU A 27 10.74 -18.72 5.76
C GLU A 27 11.38 -19.46 6.95
N GLN A 28 11.16 -19.00 8.17
CA GLN A 28 11.57 -19.69 9.40
C GLN A 28 10.65 -20.85 9.79
N GLY A 29 9.61 -21.16 9.00
CA GLY A 29 8.63 -22.20 9.31
C GLY A 29 7.71 -21.86 10.48
N ARG A 30 7.59 -20.57 10.85
CA ARG A 30 6.66 -20.12 11.89
C ARG A 30 5.26 -19.94 11.29
N ASN A 31 4.24 -20.13 12.14
CA ASN A 31 2.83 -20.06 11.72
C ASN A 31 2.51 -18.73 11.03
N ALA A 32 1.87 -18.81 9.86
CA ALA A 32 1.48 -17.65 9.04
C ALA A 32 0.31 -16.83 9.63
N GLU A 33 -0.23 -17.23 10.78
CA GLU A 33 -1.33 -16.55 11.48
C GLU A 33 -0.93 -15.16 12.00
N GLU A 34 0.38 -14.84 12.03
CA GLU A 34 0.91 -13.51 12.41
C GLU A 34 0.91 -12.50 11.24
N ARG A 35 0.35 -12.84 10.08
CA ARG A 35 0.29 -11.93 8.91
C ARG A 35 -0.76 -10.84 9.10
N MET A 36 -0.45 -9.63 8.61
CA MET A 36 -1.37 -8.49 8.56
C MET A 36 -1.85 -7.93 9.91
N VAL A 37 -1.22 -8.30 11.02
CA VAL A 37 -1.58 -7.80 12.35
C VAL A 37 -1.52 -6.28 12.46
N ALA A 38 -0.61 -5.62 11.73
CA ALA A 38 -0.43 -4.17 11.73
C ALA A 38 -1.58 -3.38 11.08
N LEU A 39 -2.55 -4.06 10.46
CA LEU A 39 -3.78 -3.42 9.98
C LEU A 39 -4.88 -3.45 11.03
N SER A 40 -4.73 -4.24 12.09
CA SER A 40 -5.78 -4.45 13.08
C SER A 40 -5.78 -3.40 14.20
N LYS A 41 -6.96 -3.02 14.68
CA LYS A 41 -7.13 -2.14 15.85
C LYS A 41 -6.51 -2.72 17.14
N PRO A 42 -6.63 -4.04 17.43
CA PRO A 42 -5.96 -4.65 18.59
C PRO A 42 -4.45 -4.45 18.59
N PHE A 43 -3.78 -4.63 17.44
CA PHE A 43 -2.34 -4.38 17.33
C PHE A 43 -1.99 -2.95 17.73
N TRP A 44 -2.68 -1.96 17.16
CA TRP A 44 -2.42 -0.56 17.46
C TRP A 44 -2.76 -0.16 18.90
N THR A 45 -3.69 -0.85 19.54
CA THR A 45 -4.01 -0.64 20.96
C THR A 45 -2.80 -0.94 21.85
N HIS A 46 -1.96 -1.90 21.47
CA HIS A 46 -0.71 -2.22 22.17
C HIS A 46 0.49 -1.38 21.68
N ILE A 47 0.53 -1.05 20.38
CA ILE A 47 1.70 -0.39 19.77
C ILE A 47 1.67 1.14 19.92
N LEU A 48 0.51 1.81 19.79
CA LEU A 48 0.44 3.27 19.85
C LEU A 48 1.02 3.86 21.15
N PRO A 49 0.77 3.29 22.36
CA PRO A 49 1.40 3.77 23.58
C PRO A 49 2.94 3.72 23.53
N LEU A 50 3.51 2.67 22.93
CA LEU A 50 4.96 2.53 22.78
C LEU A 50 5.52 3.57 21.80
N VAL A 51 4.81 3.84 20.70
CA VAL A 51 5.18 4.88 19.73
C VAL A 51 5.15 6.25 20.39
N LYS A 52 4.09 6.59 21.15
CA LYS A 52 4.00 7.86 21.89
C LYS A 52 5.13 8.02 22.90
N ALA A 53 5.49 6.95 23.62
CA ALA A 53 6.58 6.99 24.59
C ALA A 53 7.97 7.17 23.94
N LYS A 54 8.17 6.66 22.71
CA LYS A 54 9.43 6.82 21.97
C LYS A 54 9.55 8.15 21.24
N PHE A 55 8.43 8.77 20.87
CA PHE A 55 8.38 10.05 20.18
C PHE A 55 7.49 11.06 20.95
N PRO A 56 7.85 11.40 22.20
CA PRO A 56 7.01 12.26 23.04
C PRO A 56 6.88 13.68 22.47
N GLU A 57 7.92 14.19 21.81
CA GLU A 57 8.00 15.51 21.19
C GLU A 57 7.20 15.63 19.87
N HIS A 58 6.68 14.51 19.33
CA HIS A 58 5.98 14.53 18.05
C HIS A 58 4.53 15.03 18.23
N GLU A 59 4.30 16.31 17.98
CA GLU A 59 3.02 17.00 18.24
C GLU A 59 1.79 16.27 17.67
N SER A 60 1.92 15.65 16.48
CA SER A 60 0.82 14.90 15.86
C SER A 60 0.40 13.63 16.61
N LEU A 61 1.14 13.21 17.65
CA LEU A 61 0.83 12.06 18.49
C LEU A 61 0.17 12.44 19.83
N GLN A 62 0.17 13.71 20.22
CA GLN A 62 -0.06 14.13 21.62
C GLN A 62 -1.45 14.68 21.98
N PRO A 63 -2.44 14.73 21.06
CA PRO A 63 -3.85 14.68 21.49
C PRO A 63 -4.68 13.55 20.84
N VAL A 64 -4.05 12.65 20.07
CA VAL A 64 -4.79 11.68 19.24
C VAL A 64 -5.30 10.49 20.06
N THR A 65 -6.61 10.24 20.02
CA THR A 65 -7.23 9.04 20.59
C THR A 65 -6.92 7.79 19.73
N MET A 66 -7.04 6.60 20.30
CA MET A 66 -6.87 5.35 19.53
C MET A 66 -7.79 5.28 18.31
N GLU A 67 -9.01 5.79 18.44
CA GLU A 67 -9.99 5.82 17.35
C GLU A 67 -9.59 6.79 16.24
N GLN A 68 -9.21 8.02 16.58
CA GLN A 68 -8.72 8.99 15.61
C GLN A 68 -7.48 8.49 14.88
N PHE A 69 -6.53 7.90 15.61
CA PHE A 69 -5.34 7.30 15.02
C PHE A 69 -5.72 6.19 14.04
N TYR A 70 -6.58 5.26 14.46
CA TYR A 70 -6.96 4.12 13.63
C TYR A 70 -7.71 4.56 12.36
N ASN A 71 -8.62 5.53 12.46
CA ASN A 71 -9.35 6.06 11.30
C ASN A 71 -8.42 6.68 10.24
N VAL A 72 -7.35 7.36 10.67
CA VAL A 72 -6.32 7.88 9.75
C VAL A 72 -5.47 6.73 9.20
N TRP A 73 -5.10 5.77 10.05
CA TRP A 73 -4.29 4.62 9.67
C TRP A 73 -4.97 3.76 8.60
N SER A 74 -6.27 3.51 8.74
CA SER A 74 -7.09 2.71 7.83
C SER A 74 -7.78 3.52 6.74
N ARG A 75 -7.33 4.76 6.46
CA ARG A 75 -7.92 5.60 5.42
C ARG A 75 -7.79 4.91 4.06
N VAL A 76 -8.91 4.83 3.35
CA VAL A 76 -9.02 4.38 1.96
C VAL A 76 -8.98 5.60 1.05
N ASP A 77 -8.08 5.59 0.07
CA ASP A 77 -7.88 6.71 -0.84
C ASP A 77 -7.36 6.21 -2.19
N PRO A 78 -8.19 6.25 -3.26
CA PRO A 78 -7.74 5.90 -4.59
C PRO A 78 -6.51 6.73 -4.98
N SER A 79 -5.46 6.06 -5.44
CA SER A 79 -4.18 6.68 -5.72
C SER A 79 -3.53 6.09 -6.97
N PHE A 80 -2.37 6.61 -7.35
CA PHE A 80 -1.66 6.17 -8.56
C PHE A 80 -0.79 4.94 -8.32
N ILE A 81 -0.06 4.92 -7.19
CA ILE A 81 1.07 4.02 -6.96
C ILE A 81 0.61 2.77 -6.21
N ARG A 82 0.68 1.62 -6.89
CA ARG A 82 0.21 0.32 -6.34
C ARG A 82 0.85 -0.03 -5.00
N VAL A 83 2.16 0.16 -4.83
CA VAL A 83 2.88 -0.22 -3.60
C VAL A 83 2.56 0.71 -2.41
N GLU A 84 1.91 1.84 -2.67
CA GLU A 84 1.45 2.80 -1.65
C GLU A 84 -0.07 2.75 -1.44
N ALA A 85 -0.80 1.92 -2.20
CA ALA A 85 -2.25 1.84 -2.16
C ALA A 85 -2.76 1.27 -0.83
N ASP A 86 -3.98 1.65 -0.46
CA ASP A 86 -4.66 1.10 0.71
C ASP A 86 -5.20 -0.32 0.45
N GLU A 87 -5.63 -1.00 1.51
CA GLU A 87 -6.07 -2.40 1.47
C GLU A 87 -7.24 -2.66 0.51
N ILE A 88 -8.14 -1.68 0.35
CA ILE A 88 -9.33 -1.82 -0.50
C ILE A 88 -8.99 -1.55 -1.96
N THR A 89 -8.16 -0.53 -2.23
CA THR A 89 -7.83 -0.13 -3.59
C THR A 89 -6.69 -0.94 -4.21
N TYR A 90 -5.79 -1.54 -3.40
CA TYR A 90 -4.67 -2.36 -3.88
C TYR A 90 -5.09 -3.45 -4.87
N GLY A 91 -6.19 -4.16 -4.59
CA GLY A 91 -6.69 -5.21 -5.47
C GLY A 91 -7.08 -4.71 -6.87
N LEU A 92 -7.57 -3.46 -6.98
CA LEU A 92 -7.92 -2.86 -8.26
C LEU A 92 -6.68 -2.60 -9.12
N HIS A 93 -5.55 -2.20 -8.51
CA HIS A 93 -4.27 -2.05 -9.21
C HIS A 93 -3.77 -3.37 -9.81
N ILE A 94 -3.99 -4.50 -9.11
CA ILE A 94 -3.63 -5.84 -9.59
C ILE A 94 -4.54 -6.26 -10.74
N ILE A 95 -5.85 -6.11 -10.58
CA ILE A 95 -6.83 -6.44 -11.62
C ILE A 95 -6.53 -5.66 -12.90
N LEU A 96 -6.20 -4.37 -12.78
CA LEU A 96 -5.82 -3.54 -13.92
C LEU A 96 -4.62 -4.13 -14.70
N ARG A 97 -3.53 -4.49 -14.00
CA ARG A 97 -2.32 -5.06 -14.62
C ARG A 97 -2.65 -6.38 -15.33
N TYR A 98 -3.35 -7.27 -14.64
CA TYR A 98 -3.81 -8.53 -15.21
C TYR A 98 -4.65 -8.34 -16.48
N LYS A 99 -5.55 -7.35 -16.51
CA LYS A 99 -6.36 -7.07 -17.71
C LYS A 99 -5.53 -6.60 -18.89
N ILE A 100 -4.51 -5.79 -18.64
CA ILE A 100 -3.58 -5.31 -19.67
C ILE A 100 -2.71 -6.47 -20.18
N GLU A 101 -2.14 -7.27 -19.28
CA GLU A 101 -1.36 -8.47 -19.61
C GLU A 101 -2.18 -9.45 -20.45
N LYS A 102 -3.41 -9.73 -20.04
CA LYS A 102 -4.33 -10.61 -20.78
C LYS A 102 -4.59 -10.09 -22.20
N ALA A 103 -4.87 -8.80 -22.35
CA ALA A 103 -5.12 -8.19 -23.66
C ALA A 103 -3.88 -8.22 -24.57
N LEU A 104 -2.67 -8.09 -24.01
CA LEU A 104 -1.42 -8.26 -24.77
C LEU A 104 -1.23 -9.71 -25.23
N ILE A 105 -1.45 -10.68 -24.34
CA ILE A 105 -1.30 -12.11 -24.64
C ILE A 105 -2.32 -12.59 -25.67
N GLU A 106 -3.57 -12.10 -25.58
CA GLU A 106 -4.64 -12.45 -26.52
C GLU A 106 -4.53 -11.72 -27.87
N GLY A 107 -3.65 -10.72 -27.98
CA GLY A 107 -3.45 -9.93 -29.20
C GLY A 107 -4.50 -8.84 -29.41
N ASP A 108 -5.33 -8.54 -28.41
CA ASP A 108 -6.33 -7.47 -28.44
C ASP A 108 -5.68 -6.08 -28.51
N ILE A 109 -4.48 -5.94 -27.93
CA ILE A 109 -3.66 -4.73 -28.01
C ILE A 109 -2.20 -5.07 -28.34
N THR A 110 -1.48 -4.07 -28.85
CA THR A 110 -0.01 -4.10 -28.92
C THR A 110 0.58 -3.24 -27.79
N VAL A 111 1.91 -3.29 -27.63
CA VAL A 111 2.64 -2.48 -26.64
C VAL A 111 2.28 -0.99 -26.71
N VAL A 112 2.08 -0.46 -27.92
CA VAL A 112 1.70 0.96 -28.13
C VAL A 112 0.34 1.29 -27.51
N GLY A 113 -0.56 0.31 -27.38
CA GLY A 113 -1.88 0.46 -26.78
C GLY A 113 -1.89 0.47 -25.25
N VAL A 114 -0.79 0.09 -24.58
CA VAL A 114 -0.72 -0.05 -23.12
C VAL A 114 -1.03 1.25 -22.41
N LEU A 115 -0.44 2.36 -22.85
CA LEU A 115 -0.64 3.68 -22.23
C LEU A 115 -2.13 4.07 -22.20
N GLY A 116 -2.81 3.94 -23.34
CA GLY A 116 -4.22 4.28 -23.46
C GLY A 116 -5.11 3.38 -22.60
N LEU A 117 -4.89 2.07 -22.64
CA LEU A 117 -5.66 1.11 -21.85
C LEU A 117 -5.42 1.30 -20.35
N TRP A 118 -4.17 1.56 -19.94
CA TRP A 118 -3.83 1.86 -18.55
C TRP A 118 -4.61 3.06 -18.03
N ASN A 119 -4.54 4.19 -18.72
CA ASN A 119 -5.20 5.43 -18.30
C ASN A 119 -6.72 5.26 -18.24
N ALA A 120 -7.30 4.54 -19.20
CA ALA A 120 -8.72 4.21 -19.19
C ALA A 120 -9.10 3.36 -17.96
N LYS A 121 -8.32 2.32 -17.65
CA LYS A 121 -8.60 1.44 -16.49
C LYS A 121 -8.36 2.11 -15.15
N MET A 122 -7.34 2.97 -15.02
CA MET A 122 -7.12 3.77 -13.81
C MET A 122 -8.33 4.68 -13.54
N LYS A 123 -8.86 5.35 -14.58
CA LYS A 123 -10.06 6.18 -14.47
C LYS A 123 -11.32 5.35 -14.20
N GLU A 124 -11.45 4.17 -14.79
CA GLU A 124 -12.60 3.28 -14.61
C GLU A 124 -12.67 2.73 -13.18
N TYR A 125 -11.56 2.18 -12.67
CA TYR A 125 -11.52 1.46 -11.40
C TYR A 125 -11.25 2.37 -10.20
N LEU A 126 -10.29 3.27 -10.33
CA LEU A 126 -9.81 4.10 -9.22
C LEU A 126 -10.32 5.54 -9.30
N ARG A 127 -10.99 5.94 -10.39
CA ARG A 127 -11.49 7.31 -10.61
C ARG A 127 -10.39 8.38 -10.60
N VAL A 128 -9.14 7.98 -10.87
CA VAL A 128 -7.99 8.88 -10.98
C VAL A 128 -7.60 9.09 -12.44
N GLU A 129 -7.24 10.33 -12.78
CA GLU A 129 -6.74 10.68 -14.12
C GLU A 129 -5.21 10.73 -14.11
N VAL A 130 -4.59 9.83 -14.85
CA VAL A 130 -3.13 9.77 -15.00
C VAL A 130 -2.72 10.81 -16.04
N ILE A 131 -1.90 11.78 -15.62
CA ILE A 131 -1.38 12.85 -16.47
C ILE A 131 0.07 12.64 -16.88
N GLU A 132 0.81 11.77 -16.18
CA GLU A 132 2.23 11.53 -16.37
C GLU A 132 2.52 10.01 -16.34
N ASP A 133 3.28 9.51 -17.31
CA ASP A 133 3.46 8.07 -17.52
C ASP A 133 4.22 7.37 -16.38
N HIS A 134 5.06 8.09 -15.63
CA HIS A 134 5.75 7.57 -14.45
C HIS A 134 4.80 7.32 -13.26
N LEU A 135 3.65 8.00 -13.22
CA LEU A 135 2.53 7.69 -12.33
C LEU A 135 1.58 6.65 -12.96
N GLY A 136 1.75 6.36 -14.24
CA GLY A 136 0.95 5.47 -15.07
C GLY A 136 1.60 4.11 -15.27
N CYS A 137 1.66 3.67 -16.53
CA CYS A 137 2.16 2.35 -16.91
C CYS A 137 3.66 2.14 -16.66
N LEU A 138 4.43 3.19 -16.35
CA LEU A 138 5.85 3.10 -16.03
C LEU A 138 6.14 3.07 -14.51
N GLN A 139 5.11 3.01 -13.67
CA GLN A 139 5.27 3.07 -12.21
C GLN A 139 5.90 1.80 -11.59
N ASP A 140 5.83 0.67 -12.28
CA ASP A 140 6.28 -0.64 -11.81
C ASP A 140 7.36 -1.17 -12.75
N THR A 141 8.30 -1.93 -12.18
CA THR A 141 9.43 -2.51 -12.92
C THR A 141 9.15 -3.86 -13.58
N HIS A 142 7.96 -4.43 -13.38
CA HIS A 142 7.56 -5.72 -13.96
C HIS A 142 7.23 -5.52 -15.44
#